data_AF-A0A316QPN4-F1
#
_entry.id   AF-A0A316QPN4-F1
#
_cell.length_a   1.000
_cell.length_b   1.000
_cell.length_c   1.000
_cell.angle_alpha   90.00
_cell.angle_beta   90.00
_cell.angle_gamma   90.00
#
_symmetry.space_group_name_H-M   'P 1'
#
loop_
_entity.id
_entity.type
_entity.pdbx_description
1 polymer ?
#
loop_
_entity_poly.entity_id
_entity_poly.type
_entity_poly.pdbx_seq_one_letter_code
_entity_poly.pdbx_strand_id
1 'polypeptide(L)'
;MHSKKMWQTLLILFLFLFVSALLAWAAGSLLKAAKWQLVFGIGAGLMVVALVPLFLRDKYPKIAALPLCINALACGLLVAAYFIGSKTALSLPAALYSALAASGAYLVFMLLLTVPVLRDKRIYIAVVSLLWCAALFITGGILWHTFGAGYAAFTLFCIFSALFAFASLFPSQDMEELLCALALPSSFAAGIVAVIVLCALAGDGDCDCCDGADCGDCCDCTPDYGGGKKRTTMSELSAPSEGPKKYL
;
A
#
# COMPACT_ATOMS: atom_id res chain seq x y z
N MET A 1 -20.44 26.57 -4.04
CA MET A 1 -19.00 26.48 -3.68
C MET A 1 -18.42 25.06 -3.70
N HIS A 2 -19.12 24.01 -3.22
CA HIS A 2 -18.58 22.63 -3.20
C HIS A 2 -18.11 22.08 -4.56
N SER A 3 -18.80 22.41 -5.66
CA SER A 3 -18.53 21.80 -6.98
C SER A 3 -17.09 22.09 -7.48
N LYS A 4 -16.68 23.36 -7.58
CA LYS A 4 -15.39 23.73 -8.18
C LYS A 4 -14.19 23.12 -7.44
N LYS A 5 -14.21 23.16 -6.10
CA LYS A 5 -13.14 22.60 -5.27
C LYS A 5 -12.99 21.09 -5.47
N MET A 6 -14.10 20.36 -5.40
CA MET A 6 -14.05 18.90 -5.52
C MET A 6 -13.62 18.46 -6.92
N TRP A 7 -13.99 19.21 -7.97
CA TRP A 7 -13.46 19.02 -9.33
C TRP A 7 -11.94 19.28 -9.41
N GLN A 8 -11.43 20.30 -8.72
CA GLN A 8 -9.99 20.53 -8.61
C GLN A 8 -9.29 19.39 -7.87
N THR A 9 -9.85 18.91 -6.75
CA THR A 9 -9.29 17.75 -6.03
C THR A 9 -9.28 16.50 -6.90
N LEU A 10 -10.34 16.25 -7.67
CA LEU A 10 -10.39 15.14 -8.61
C LEU A 10 -9.27 15.23 -9.64
N LEU A 11 -9.05 16.42 -10.22
CA LEU A 11 -8.00 16.62 -11.22
C LEU A 11 -6.60 16.40 -10.62
N ILE A 12 -6.35 16.92 -9.41
CA ILE A 12 -5.08 16.71 -8.69
C ILE A 12 -4.89 15.22 -8.37
N LEU A 13 -5.93 14.55 -7.86
CA LEU A 13 -5.93 13.12 -7.54
C LEU A 13 -5.64 12.29 -8.78
N PHE A 14 -6.31 12.57 -9.89
CA PHE A 14 -6.11 11.84 -11.15
C PHE A 14 -4.68 12.01 -11.65
N LEU A 15 -4.15 13.23 -11.70
CA LEU A 15 -2.77 13.48 -12.13
C LEU A 15 -1.76 12.79 -11.19
N PHE A 16 -1.98 12.87 -9.89
CA PHE A 16 -1.15 12.21 -8.88
C PHE A 16 -1.11 10.70 -9.12
N LEU A 17 -2.28 10.05 -9.18
CA LEU A 17 -2.39 8.61 -9.36
C LEU A 17 -1.89 8.14 -10.72
N PHE A 18 -2.10 8.93 -11.76
CA PHE A 18 -1.62 8.64 -13.11
C PHE A 18 -0.08 8.63 -13.16
N VAL A 19 0.57 9.65 -12.57
CA VAL A 19 2.03 9.69 -12.46
C VAL A 19 2.54 8.53 -11.61
N SER A 20 1.92 8.25 -10.46
CA SER A 20 2.31 7.11 -9.61
C SER A 20 2.15 5.76 -10.33
N ALA A 21 1.09 5.57 -11.11
CA ALA A 21 0.85 4.34 -11.86
C ALA A 21 1.87 4.13 -12.98
N LEU A 22 2.18 5.19 -13.75
CA LEU A 22 3.22 5.14 -14.77
C LEU A 22 4.59 4.84 -14.16
N LEU A 23 4.92 5.48 -13.05
CA LEU A 23 6.17 5.23 -12.35
C LEU A 23 6.22 3.81 -11.78
N ALA A 24 5.12 3.32 -11.21
CA ALA A 24 5.05 1.95 -10.68
C ALA A 24 5.32 0.91 -11.77
N TRP A 25 4.71 1.09 -12.95
CA TRP A 25 4.94 0.25 -14.11
C TRP A 25 6.38 0.38 -14.65
N ALA A 26 6.89 1.60 -14.80
CA ALA A 26 8.23 1.84 -15.31
C ALA A 26 9.32 1.29 -14.37
N ALA A 27 9.20 1.53 -13.06
CA ALA A 27 10.11 1.00 -12.07
C ALA A 27 9.99 -0.53 -11.96
N GLY A 28 8.77 -1.09 -11.97
CA GLY A 28 8.56 -2.55 -11.95
C GLY A 28 9.12 -3.27 -13.18
N SER A 29 9.13 -2.63 -14.35
CA SER A 29 9.69 -3.20 -15.58
C SER A 29 11.21 -3.03 -15.67
N LEU A 30 11.73 -1.85 -15.35
CA LEU A 30 13.17 -1.53 -15.45
C LEU A 30 14.00 -2.11 -14.30
N LEU A 31 13.42 -2.18 -13.09
CA LEU A 31 14.12 -2.62 -11.88
C LEU A 31 13.71 -4.03 -11.46
N LYS A 32 13.22 -4.85 -12.40
CA LYS A 32 12.74 -6.21 -12.11
C LYS A 32 13.81 -7.11 -11.46
N ALA A 33 15.09 -6.87 -11.76
CA ALA A 33 16.22 -7.59 -11.18
C ALA A 33 16.75 -6.99 -9.87
N ALA A 34 16.25 -5.81 -9.47
CA ALA A 34 16.69 -5.14 -8.25
C ALA A 34 16.03 -5.77 -7.02
N LYS A 35 16.70 -5.66 -5.86
CA LYS A 35 16.11 -6.02 -4.57
C LYS A 35 14.95 -5.08 -4.26
N TRP A 36 13.78 -5.63 -3.96
CA TRP A 36 12.58 -4.84 -3.64
C TRP A 36 12.82 -3.89 -2.44
N GLN A 37 13.68 -4.28 -1.47
CA GLN A 37 14.02 -3.44 -0.32
C GLN A 37 14.69 -2.12 -0.75
N LEU A 38 15.45 -2.12 -1.84
CA LEU A 38 16.12 -0.92 -2.34
C LEU A 38 15.09 0.04 -2.93
N VAL A 39 14.18 -0.46 -3.76
CA VAL A 39 13.10 0.34 -4.36
C VAL A 39 12.16 0.88 -3.29
N PHE A 40 11.81 0.04 -2.31
CA PHE A 40 11.04 0.43 -1.13
C PHE A 40 11.77 1.52 -0.32
N GLY A 41 13.06 1.33 -0.05
CA GLY A 41 13.88 2.27 0.71
C GLY A 41 13.96 3.65 0.06
N ILE A 42 14.09 3.72 -1.27
CA ILE A 42 14.04 4.99 -2.00
C ILE A 42 12.65 5.63 -1.88
N GLY A 43 11.58 4.86 -2.06
CA GLY A 43 10.20 5.34 -1.91
C GLY A 43 9.93 5.89 -0.51
N ALA A 44 10.30 5.15 0.53
CA ALA A 44 10.17 5.56 1.93
C ALA A 44 11.05 6.79 2.24
N GLY A 45 12.27 6.85 1.71
CA GLY A 45 13.16 8.00 1.84
C GLY A 45 12.57 9.26 1.22
N LEU A 46 12.02 9.18 0.01
CA LEU A 46 11.34 10.29 -0.65
C LEU A 46 10.13 10.78 0.15
N MET A 47 9.35 9.87 0.74
CA MET A 47 8.24 10.23 1.63
C MET A 47 8.72 11.05 2.84
N VAL A 48 9.85 10.68 3.46
CA VAL A 48 10.44 11.46 4.57
C VAL A 48 10.91 12.83 4.08
N VAL A 49 11.54 12.90 2.90
CA VAL A 49 11.97 14.17 2.29
C VAL A 49 10.76 15.08 2.00
N ALA A 50 9.61 14.51 1.60
CA ALA A 50 8.37 15.26 1.37
C ALA A 50 7.83 15.95 2.64
N LEU A 51 8.25 15.52 3.85
CA LEU A 51 7.89 16.20 5.10
C LEU A 51 8.65 17.51 5.30
N VAL A 52 9.86 17.65 4.75
CA VAL A 52 10.68 18.87 4.94
C VAL A 52 9.98 20.12 4.38
N PRO A 53 9.45 20.12 3.14
CA PRO A 53 8.64 21.24 2.64
C PRO A 53 7.38 21.51 3.46
N LEU A 54 6.79 20.48 4.09
CA LEU A 54 5.59 20.64 4.93
C LEU A 54 5.87 21.48 6.18
N PHE A 55 7.06 21.34 6.79
CA PHE A 55 7.47 22.20 7.91
C PHE A 55 7.83 23.63 7.50
N LEU A 56 8.17 23.85 6.23
CA LEU A 56 8.50 25.17 5.67
C LEU A 56 7.28 25.86 5.01
N ARG A 57 6.11 25.23 5.07
CA ARG A 57 4.87 25.67 4.41
C ARG A 57 4.45 27.08 4.79
N ASP A 58 4.53 27.42 6.07
CA ASP A 58 4.12 28.76 6.56
C ASP A 58 5.02 29.88 6.05
N LYS A 59 6.26 29.53 5.66
CA LYS A 59 7.27 30.47 5.17
C LYS A 59 7.26 30.59 3.64
N TYR A 60 6.87 29.54 2.92
CA TYR A 60 6.89 29.48 1.46
C TYR A 60 5.66 28.73 0.88
N PRO A 61 4.49 29.38 0.75
CA PRO A 61 3.25 28.74 0.30
C PRO A 61 3.34 28.21 -1.15
N LYS A 62 4.19 28.82 -1.99
CA LYS A 62 4.41 28.38 -3.38
C LYS A 62 5.07 27.01 -3.50
N ILE A 63 5.64 26.48 -2.42
CA ILE A 63 6.31 25.16 -2.40
C ILE A 63 5.28 24.04 -2.14
N ALA A 64 4.00 24.35 -1.88
CA ALA A 64 2.97 23.36 -1.53
C ALA A 64 2.73 22.25 -2.58
N ALA A 65 3.03 22.50 -3.86
CA ALA A 65 2.95 21.48 -4.91
C ALA A 65 4.10 20.47 -4.85
N LEU A 66 5.26 20.86 -4.30
CA LEU A 66 6.45 20.02 -4.20
C LEU A 66 6.23 18.73 -3.39
N PRO A 67 5.66 18.74 -2.16
CA PRO A 67 5.40 17.51 -1.41
C PRO A 67 4.41 16.60 -2.13
N LEU A 68 3.41 17.13 -2.84
CA LEU A 68 2.50 16.33 -3.66
C LEU A 68 3.26 15.60 -4.78
N CYS A 69 4.14 16.28 -5.50
CA CYS A 69 4.96 15.65 -6.54
C CYS A 69 5.89 14.59 -5.97
N ILE A 70 6.58 14.87 -4.85
CA ILE A 70 7.48 13.90 -4.21
C ILE A 70 6.69 12.69 -3.70
N ASN A 71 5.52 12.89 -3.11
CA ASN A 71 4.66 11.80 -2.65
C ASN A 71 4.10 10.97 -3.81
N ALA A 72 3.86 11.57 -4.98
CA ALA A 72 3.45 10.81 -6.17
C ALA A 72 4.57 9.86 -6.63
N LEU A 73 5.82 10.33 -6.60
CA LEU A 73 6.99 9.51 -6.90
C LEU A 73 7.19 8.42 -5.84
N ALA A 74 7.11 8.79 -4.56
CA ALA A 74 7.21 7.84 -3.44
C ALA A 74 6.15 6.74 -3.55
N CYS A 75 4.90 7.10 -3.80
CA CYS A 75 3.80 6.15 -3.99
C CYS A 75 4.08 5.20 -5.17
N GLY A 76 4.52 5.71 -6.32
CA GLY A 76 4.84 4.88 -7.48
C GLY A 76 5.95 3.86 -7.18
N LEU A 77 6.99 4.27 -6.46
CA LEU A 77 8.08 3.38 -6.05
C LEU A 77 7.65 2.36 -4.98
N LEU A 78 6.82 2.74 -4.02
CA LEU A 78 6.30 1.81 -3.00
C LEU A 78 5.41 0.73 -3.65
N VAL A 79 4.55 1.13 -4.59
CA VAL A 79 3.73 0.18 -5.37
C VAL A 79 4.64 -0.70 -6.23
N ALA A 80 5.65 -0.15 -6.91
CA ALA A 80 6.62 -0.95 -7.65
C ALA A 80 7.34 -1.97 -6.75
N ALA A 81 7.73 -1.57 -5.55
CA ALA A 81 8.41 -2.44 -4.59
C ALA A 81 7.53 -3.64 -4.20
N TYR A 82 6.21 -3.44 -4.04
CA TYR A 82 5.27 -4.54 -3.83
C TYR A 82 5.28 -5.55 -4.99
N PHE A 83 5.18 -5.08 -6.24
CA PHE A 83 5.17 -5.97 -7.41
C PHE A 83 6.51 -6.69 -7.63
N ILE A 84 7.64 -5.99 -7.41
CA ILE A 84 8.97 -6.60 -7.45
C ILE A 84 9.13 -7.65 -6.35
N GLY A 85 8.70 -7.34 -5.12
CA GLY A 85 8.81 -8.23 -3.96
C GLY A 85 7.94 -9.48 -4.08
N SER A 86 6.69 -9.31 -4.53
CA SER A 86 5.76 -10.41 -4.78
C SER A 86 6.06 -11.20 -6.07
N LYS A 87 7.12 -10.83 -6.81
CA LYS A 87 7.50 -11.43 -8.10
C LYS A 87 6.39 -11.39 -9.16
N THR A 88 5.46 -10.44 -9.04
CA THR A 88 4.33 -10.28 -9.97
C THR A 88 4.55 -9.11 -10.91
N ALA A 89 4.13 -9.25 -12.17
CA ALA A 89 4.27 -8.19 -13.15
C ALA A 89 3.02 -7.29 -13.15
N LEU A 90 3.20 -6.01 -12.85
CA LEU A 90 2.16 -5.01 -13.09
C LEU A 90 2.15 -4.65 -14.58
N SER A 91 1.06 -4.97 -15.29
CA SER A 91 0.90 -4.56 -16.68
C SER A 91 0.52 -3.08 -16.76
N LEU A 92 0.93 -2.40 -17.84
CA LEU A 92 0.57 -0.98 -18.06
C LEU A 92 -0.95 -0.76 -18.05
N PRO A 93 -1.78 -1.60 -18.71
CA PRO A 93 -3.23 -1.45 -18.63
C PRO A 93 -3.74 -1.58 -17.18
N ALA A 94 -3.26 -2.57 -16.41
CA ALA A 94 -3.70 -2.74 -15.02
C ALA A 94 -3.32 -1.55 -14.13
N ALA A 95 -2.14 -0.97 -14.31
CA ALA A 95 -1.71 0.23 -13.59
C ALA A 95 -2.63 1.42 -13.90
N LEU A 96 -2.90 1.67 -15.18
CA LEU A 96 -3.75 2.78 -15.64
C LEU A 96 -5.22 2.60 -15.24
N TYR A 97 -5.76 1.39 -15.38
CA TYR A 97 -7.12 1.09 -14.94
C TYR A 97 -7.27 1.21 -13.42
N SER A 98 -6.25 0.83 -12.64
CA SER A 98 -6.26 1.00 -11.19
C SER A 98 -6.30 2.48 -10.80
N ALA A 99 -5.49 3.33 -11.45
CA ALA A 99 -5.51 4.78 -11.22
C ALA A 99 -6.85 5.42 -11.63
N LEU A 100 -7.41 4.99 -12.77
CA LEU A 100 -8.69 5.46 -13.26
C LEU A 100 -9.84 5.02 -12.34
N ALA A 101 -9.85 3.77 -11.89
CA ALA A 101 -10.86 3.22 -11.00
C ALA A 101 -10.81 3.89 -9.61
N ALA A 102 -9.62 4.12 -9.06
CA ALA A 102 -9.46 4.84 -7.79
C ALA A 102 -9.92 6.31 -7.91
N SER A 103 -9.63 6.98 -9.03
CA SER A 103 -10.14 8.33 -9.31
C SER A 103 -11.66 8.34 -9.54
N GLY A 104 -12.17 7.32 -10.23
CA GLY A 104 -13.60 7.11 -10.47
C GLY A 104 -14.37 6.86 -9.18
N ALA A 105 -13.78 6.19 -8.19
CA ALA A 105 -14.37 6.03 -6.88
C ALA A 105 -14.57 7.39 -6.18
N TYR A 106 -13.63 8.34 -6.34
CA TYR A 106 -13.80 9.72 -5.85
C TYR A 106 -14.92 10.45 -6.60
N LEU A 107 -15.09 10.22 -7.90
CA LEU A 107 -16.24 10.74 -8.64
C LEU A 107 -17.57 10.22 -8.07
N VAL A 108 -17.65 8.94 -7.74
CA VAL A 108 -18.83 8.35 -7.07
C VAL A 108 -19.07 9.04 -5.72
N PHE A 109 -18.01 9.30 -4.95
CA PHE A 109 -18.12 10.07 -3.70
C PHE A 109 -18.66 11.49 -3.92
N MET A 110 -18.17 12.21 -4.93
CA MET A 110 -18.71 13.52 -5.30
C MET A 110 -20.20 13.44 -5.65
N LEU A 111 -20.60 12.43 -6.42
CA LEU A 111 -22.00 12.23 -6.80
C LEU A 111 -22.89 11.94 -5.59
N LEU A 112 -22.44 11.09 -4.67
CA LEU A 112 -23.16 10.83 -3.41
C LEU A 112 -23.41 12.12 -2.62
N LEU A 113 -22.45 13.03 -2.59
CA LEU A 113 -22.59 14.32 -1.90
C LEU A 113 -23.42 15.37 -2.67
N THR A 114 -23.92 15.06 -3.87
CA THR A 114 -24.90 15.90 -4.56
C THR A 114 -26.34 15.68 -4.11
N VAL A 115 -26.62 14.56 -3.44
CA VAL A 115 -27.97 14.24 -2.95
C VAL A 115 -28.40 15.26 -1.87
N PRO A 116 -29.54 15.95 -2.05
CA PRO A 116 -29.94 17.07 -1.20
C PRO A 116 -30.19 16.67 0.26
N VAL A 117 -30.80 15.50 0.49
CA VAL A 117 -31.09 14.98 1.84
C VAL A 117 -29.83 14.79 2.70
N LEU A 118 -28.68 14.50 2.06
CA LEU A 118 -27.41 14.31 2.76
C LEU A 118 -26.76 15.63 3.18
N ARG A 119 -27.17 16.76 2.58
CA ARG A 119 -26.59 18.08 2.86
C ARG A 119 -27.22 18.76 4.07
N ASP A 120 -28.38 18.30 4.53
CA ASP A 120 -29.12 18.93 5.63
C ASP A 120 -28.44 18.75 6.99
N LYS A 121 -27.66 17.68 7.18
CA LYS A 121 -26.92 17.46 8.43
C LYS A 121 -25.50 16.96 8.16
N ARG A 122 -24.52 17.59 8.82
CA ARG A 122 -23.10 17.19 8.78
C ARG A 122 -22.87 15.72 9.18
N ILE A 123 -23.73 15.18 10.05
CA ILE A 123 -23.70 13.77 10.47
C ILE A 123 -23.91 12.84 9.27
N TYR A 124 -24.82 13.15 8.35
CA TYR A 124 -25.06 12.32 7.17
C TYR A 124 -23.86 12.30 6.22
N ILE A 125 -23.18 13.45 6.05
CA ILE A 125 -21.94 13.53 5.28
C ILE A 125 -20.86 12.63 5.90
N ALA A 126 -20.70 12.65 7.22
CA ALA A 126 -19.74 11.80 7.93
C ALA A 126 -20.07 10.31 7.76
N VAL A 127 -21.34 9.93 7.96
CA VAL A 127 -21.80 8.52 7.83
C VAL A 127 -21.59 8.01 6.40
N VAL A 128 -21.99 8.78 5.39
CA VAL A 128 -21.81 8.40 3.97
C VAL A 128 -20.32 8.31 3.62
N SER A 129 -19.48 9.22 4.11
CA SER A 129 -18.04 9.15 3.88
C SER A 129 -17.42 7.89 4.48
N LEU A 130 -17.84 7.51 5.69
CA LEU A 130 -17.35 6.31 6.38
C LEU A 130 -17.81 5.03 5.67
N LEU A 131 -19.08 4.96 5.28
CA LEU A 131 -19.63 3.83 4.51
C LEU A 131 -18.94 3.70 3.14
N TRP A 132 -18.71 4.82 2.45
CA TRP A 132 -18.01 4.83 1.17
C TRP A 132 -16.56 4.35 1.31
N CYS A 133 -15.83 4.83 2.34
CA CYS A 133 -14.47 4.33 2.62
C CYS A 133 -14.47 2.84 2.93
N ALA A 134 -15.38 2.38 3.78
CA ALA A 134 -15.50 0.96 4.13
C ALA A 134 -15.77 0.10 2.89
N ALA A 135 -16.74 0.50 2.05
CA ALA A 135 -17.04 -0.20 0.81
C ALA A 135 -15.83 -0.25 -0.13
N LEU A 136 -15.09 0.85 -0.24
CA LEU A 136 -13.92 0.99 -1.11
C LEU A 136 -12.76 0.08 -0.65
N PHE A 137 -12.45 0.04 0.65
CA PHE A 137 -11.41 -0.83 1.19
C PHE A 137 -11.81 -2.30 1.24
N ILE A 138 -13.07 -2.62 1.56
CA ILE A 138 -13.57 -4.00 1.51
C ILE A 138 -13.51 -4.53 0.08
N THR A 139 -13.97 -3.74 -0.91
CA THR A 139 -13.92 -4.13 -2.32
C THR A 139 -12.47 -4.31 -2.78
N GLY A 140 -11.57 -3.38 -2.44
CA GLY A 140 -10.15 -3.51 -2.76
C GLY A 140 -9.50 -4.74 -2.11
N GLY A 141 -9.79 -5.00 -0.83
CA GLY A 141 -9.29 -6.16 -0.11
C GLY A 141 -9.78 -7.48 -0.71
N ILE A 142 -11.07 -7.58 -1.04
CA ILE A 142 -11.65 -8.76 -1.70
C ILE A 142 -11.02 -8.95 -3.08
N LEU A 143 -10.90 -7.88 -3.88
CA LEU A 143 -10.31 -7.98 -5.22
C LEU A 143 -8.86 -8.46 -5.17
N TRP A 144 -8.07 -7.90 -4.25
CA TRP A 144 -6.68 -8.30 -4.05
C TRP A 144 -6.58 -9.75 -3.56
N HIS A 145 -7.35 -10.15 -2.56
CA HIS A 145 -7.33 -11.51 -2.03
C HIS A 145 -7.80 -12.56 -3.07
N THR A 146 -8.82 -12.24 -3.85
CA THR A 146 -9.50 -13.22 -4.72
C THR A 146 -8.88 -13.30 -6.11
N PHE A 147 -8.45 -12.17 -6.68
CA PHE A 147 -7.90 -12.10 -8.04
C PHE A 147 -6.39 -11.82 -8.07
N GLY A 148 -5.76 -11.72 -6.90
CA GLY A 148 -4.31 -11.67 -6.74
C GLY A 148 -3.69 -10.28 -6.86
N ALA A 149 -2.35 -10.27 -6.91
CA ALA A 149 -1.52 -9.06 -6.82
C ALA A 149 -1.81 -7.99 -7.88
N GLY A 150 -2.36 -8.36 -9.04
CA GLY A 150 -2.74 -7.40 -10.09
C GLY A 150 -3.75 -6.34 -9.63
N TYR A 151 -4.56 -6.66 -8.60
CA TYR A 151 -5.54 -5.74 -8.01
C TYR A 151 -5.02 -5.01 -6.76
N ALA A 152 -3.81 -5.33 -6.29
CA ALA A 152 -3.19 -4.63 -5.16
C ALA A 152 -2.99 -3.14 -5.45
N ALA A 153 -2.62 -2.80 -6.68
CA ALA A 153 -2.44 -1.41 -7.12
C ALA A 153 -3.72 -0.57 -6.91
N PHE A 154 -4.89 -1.15 -7.23
CA PHE A 154 -6.17 -0.49 -7.01
C PHE A 154 -6.39 -0.18 -5.52
N THR A 155 -6.17 -1.16 -4.64
CA THR A 155 -6.35 -1.02 -3.19
C THR A 155 -5.39 0.01 -2.59
N LEU A 156 -4.13 0.03 -3.06
CA LEU A 156 -3.14 1.00 -2.59
C LEU A 156 -3.47 2.44 -3.07
N PHE A 157 -3.90 2.61 -4.32
CA PHE A 157 -4.33 3.92 -4.83
C PHE A 157 -5.63 4.43 -4.19
N CYS A 158 -6.52 3.51 -3.83
CA CYS A 158 -7.75 3.79 -3.11
C CYS A 158 -7.53 4.53 -1.76
N ILE A 159 -6.39 4.32 -1.10
CA ILE A 159 -6.00 5.05 0.12
C ILE A 159 -5.89 6.55 -0.14
N PHE A 160 -5.27 6.94 -1.27
CA PHE A 160 -5.16 8.34 -1.67
C PHE A 160 -6.53 8.94 -2.00
N SER A 161 -7.38 8.19 -2.72
CA SER A 161 -8.75 8.63 -3.01
C SER A 161 -9.54 8.92 -1.73
N ALA A 162 -9.41 8.05 -0.71
CA ALA A 162 -10.09 8.23 0.56
C ALA A 162 -9.57 9.46 1.33
N LEU A 163 -8.25 9.61 1.46
CA LEU A 163 -7.67 10.72 2.21
C LEU A 163 -7.84 12.07 1.50
N PHE A 164 -7.85 12.10 0.16
CA PHE A 164 -8.14 13.30 -0.62
C PHE A 164 -9.63 13.65 -0.56
N ALA A 165 -10.53 12.65 -0.47
CA ALA A 165 -11.95 12.85 -0.17
C ALA A 165 -12.14 13.57 1.16
N PHE A 166 -11.52 13.09 2.24
CA PHE A 166 -11.58 13.78 3.53
C PHE A 166 -10.99 15.18 3.49
N ALA A 167 -9.83 15.37 2.85
CA ALA A 167 -9.21 16.68 2.69
C ALA A 167 -10.10 17.69 1.94
N SER A 168 -10.87 17.20 0.96
CA SER A 168 -11.77 18.02 0.17
C SER A 168 -13.00 18.52 0.94
N LEU A 169 -13.34 17.91 2.07
CA LEU A 169 -14.45 18.33 2.93
C LEU A 169 -14.11 19.55 3.81
N PHE A 170 -12.83 19.81 4.08
CA PHE A 170 -12.41 20.98 4.85
C PHE A 170 -12.57 22.27 4.05
N PRO A 171 -12.82 23.44 4.67
CA PRO A 171 -12.87 24.69 3.94
C PRO A 171 -11.49 25.06 3.37
N SER A 172 -11.44 25.46 2.10
CA SER A 172 -10.26 26.09 1.47
C SER A 172 -10.76 27.15 0.50
N GLN A 173 -10.19 28.35 0.54
CA GLN A 173 -10.61 29.50 -0.25
C GLN A 173 -9.93 29.51 -1.62
N ASP A 174 -8.66 29.10 -1.68
CA ASP A 174 -7.83 29.17 -2.88
C ASP A 174 -7.15 27.85 -3.27
N MET A 175 -6.63 27.80 -4.50
CA MET A 175 -5.93 26.63 -5.04
C MET A 175 -4.63 26.32 -4.29
N GLU A 176 -3.89 27.34 -3.85
CA GLU A 176 -2.68 27.15 -3.04
C GLU A 176 -3.01 26.53 -1.67
N GLU A 177 -4.09 27.00 -1.05
CA GLU A 177 -4.60 26.46 0.21
C GLU A 177 -5.11 25.02 0.03
N LEU A 178 -5.71 24.70 -1.12
CA LEU A 178 -6.11 23.34 -1.47
C LEU A 178 -4.90 22.41 -1.62
N LEU A 179 -3.86 22.80 -2.35
CA LEU A 179 -2.63 22.01 -2.50
C LEU A 179 -1.96 21.77 -1.14
N CYS A 180 -1.88 22.83 -0.33
CA CYS A 180 -1.44 22.78 1.04
C CYS A 180 -2.25 21.79 1.90
N ALA A 181 -3.58 21.83 1.78
CA ALA A 181 -4.48 20.94 2.52
C ALA A 181 -4.37 19.48 2.07
N LEU A 182 -3.97 19.22 0.82
CA LEU A 182 -3.79 17.88 0.26
C LEU A 182 -2.39 17.29 0.54
N ALA A 183 -1.39 18.13 0.76
CA ALA A 183 -0.01 17.69 0.98
C ALA A 183 0.14 16.78 2.21
N LEU A 184 -0.44 17.15 3.35
CA LEU A 184 -0.40 16.34 4.58
C LEU A 184 -1.14 14.99 4.44
N PRO A 185 -2.40 14.96 3.93
CA PRO A 185 -3.08 13.71 3.56
C PRO A 185 -2.27 12.84 2.60
N SER A 186 -1.57 13.42 1.63
CA SER A 186 -0.74 12.66 0.69
C SER A 186 0.46 11.98 1.33
N SER A 187 1.15 12.65 2.27
CA SER A 187 2.24 12.05 3.04
C SER A 187 1.72 10.95 3.98
N PHE A 188 0.58 11.17 4.61
CA PHE A 188 -0.05 10.16 5.46
C PHE A 188 -0.49 8.93 4.65
N ALA A 189 -1.08 9.14 3.47
CA ALA A 189 -1.44 8.07 2.54
C ALA A 189 -0.22 7.25 2.10
N ALA A 190 0.88 7.91 1.74
CA ALA A 190 2.13 7.25 1.40
C ALA A 190 2.67 6.40 2.56
N GLY A 191 2.55 6.90 3.80
CA GLY A 191 2.92 6.15 5.01
C GLY A 191 2.09 4.89 5.20
N ILE A 192 0.76 4.98 5.05
CA ILE A 192 -0.13 3.81 5.12
C ILE A 192 0.24 2.80 4.03
N VAL A 193 0.45 3.26 2.79
CA VAL A 193 0.89 2.40 1.69
C VAL A 193 2.22 1.71 2.02
N ALA A 194 3.20 2.43 2.56
CA ALA A 194 4.48 1.84 2.94
C ALA A 194 4.30 0.74 3.99
N VAL A 195 3.47 0.97 5.01
CA VAL A 195 3.17 -0.04 6.04
C VAL A 195 2.48 -1.26 5.44
N ILE A 196 1.45 -1.06 4.61
CA ILE A 196 0.72 -2.18 3.97
C ILE A 196 1.65 -2.99 3.07
N VAL A 197 2.48 -2.34 2.25
CA VAL A 197 3.46 -3.02 1.39
C VAL A 197 4.45 -3.81 2.22
N LEU A 198 4.96 -3.23 3.31
CA LEU A 198 5.90 -3.91 4.20
C LEU A 198 5.25 -5.12 4.88
N CYS A 199 4.02 -4.98 5.41
CA CYS A 199 3.27 -6.08 6.00
C CYS A 199 2.96 -7.19 4.98
N ALA A 200 2.56 -6.83 3.76
CA ALA A 200 2.27 -7.80 2.71
C ALA A 200 3.52 -8.59 2.31
N LEU A 201 4.67 -7.92 2.16
CA LEU A 201 5.93 -8.58 1.79
C LEU A 201 6.61 -9.31 2.95
N ALA A 202 6.39 -8.89 4.20
CA ALA A 202 6.90 -9.57 5.38
C ALA A 202 6.08 -10.82 5.74
N GLY A 203 4.76 -10.80 5.48
CA GLY A 203 3.88 -11.95 5.72
C GLY A 203 4.16 -13.15 4.81
N ASP A 204 4.70 -12.91 3.61
CA ASP A 204 5.12 -13.96 2.67
C ASP A 204 6.50 -14.57 3.01
N GLY A 205 7.21 -14.06 4.02
CA GLY A 205 8.63 -14.36 4.26
C GLY A 205 8.96 -15.55 5.16
N ASP A 206 8.00 -16.17 5.86
CA ASP A 206 8.29 -17.13 6.96
C ASP A 206 7.66 -18.53 6.80
N CYS A 207 7.04 -18.85 5.66
CA CYS A 207 6.39 -20.17 5.43
C CYS A 207 6.93 -20.95 4.22
N ASP A 208 8.15 -20.68 3.75
CA ASP A 208 8.74 -21.34 2.56
C ASP A 208 9.45 -22.68 2.88
N CYS A 209 9.29 -23.24 4.09
CA CYS A 209 9.94 -24.50 4.49
C CYS A 209 9.13 -25.77 4.21
N CYS A 210 8.07 -25.75 3.40
CA CYS A 210 7.18 -26.92 3.23
C CYS A 210 6.92 -27.37 1.79
N ASP A 211 7.68 -26.91 0.79
CA ASP A 211 7.57 -27.44 -0.57
C ASP A 211 8.79 -28.29 -0.95
N GLY A 212 8.72 -29.58 -0.60
CA GLY A 212 9.50 -30.62 -1.28
C GLY A 212 10.20 -31.62 -0.36
N ALA A 213 9.50 -32.74 -0.09
CA ALA A 213 10.00 -34.01 0.45
C ALA A 213 10.70 -33.97 1.84
N ASP A 214 10.22 -34.83 2.74
CA ASP A 214 10.75 -35.07 4.10
C ASP A 214 10.40 -34.03 5.18
N CYS A 215 9.11 -33.76 5.38
CA CYS A 215 8.61 -33.15 6.63
C CYS A 215 8.39 -34.21 7.73
N GLY A 216 9.45 -34.93 8.08
CA GLY A 216 9.44 -35.89 9.19
C GLY A 216 9.64 -35.29 10.58
N ASP A 217 10.26 -34.11 10.71
CA ASP A 217 10.71 -33.62 12.03
C ASP A 217 10.86 -32.08 12.16
N CYS A 218 10.40 -31.28 11.19
CA CYS A 218 10.63 -29.83 11.19
C CYS A 218 9.34 -29.04 11.32
N CYS A 219 8.72 -29.05 12.50
CA CYS A 219 7.86 -27.95 12.96
C CYS A 219 7.67 -28.02 14.48
N ASP A 220 8.60 -27.45 15.23
CA ASP A 220 8.30 -26.92 16.55
C ASP A 220 8.24 -25.39 16.41
N CYS A 221 7.08 -24.88 15.99
CA CYS A 221 6.78 -23.46 15.83
C CYS A 221 6.52 -22.80 17.20
N THR A 222 7.45 -22.95 18.14
CA THR A 222 7.37 -22.32 19.45
C THR A 222 8.54 -21.34 19.58
N PRO A 223 8.33 -20.06 19.93
CA PRO A 223 9.42 -19.11 20.08
C PRO A 223 10.27 -19.50 21.29
N ASP A 224 11.45 -20.07 21.04
CA ASP A 224 12.37 -20.53 22.09
C ASP A 224 13.13 -19.33 22.68
N TYR A 225 12.55 -18.71 23.71
CA TYR A 225 13.25 -17.79 24.59
C TYR A 225 13.98 -18.58 25.68
N GLY A 226 15.14 -19.16 25.38
CA GLY A 226 15.93 -19.83 26.41
C GLY A 226 17.18 -20.54 25.91
N GLY A 227 18.32 -20.20 26.48
CA GLY A 227 19.61 -20.76 26.08
C GLY A 227 19.73 -22.28 26.26
N GLY A 228 20.29 -22.91 25.24
CA GLY A 228 21.16 -24.09 25.29
C GLY A 228 20.76 -25.25 26.21
N LYS A 229 20.20 -26.31 25.61
CA LYS A 229 20.58 -27.70 25.87
C LYS A 229 20.04 -28.60 24.75
N LYS A 230 20.95 -29.27 24.03
CA LYS A 230 20.62 -30.35 23.09
C LYS A 230 19.76 -31.39 23.82
N ARG A 231 18.48 -31.48 23.47
CA ARG A 231 17.61 -32.60 23.82
C ARG A 231 17.87 -33.69 22.78
N THR A 232 18.49 -34.78 23.22
CA THR A 232 18.48 -36.04 22.48
C THR A 232 17.04 -36.51 22.37
N THR A 233 16.55 -36.66 21.15
CA THR A 233 15.22 -37.21 20.85
C THR A 233 15.22 -38.72 21.13
N MET A 234 14.08 -39.20 21.65
CA MET A 234 13.82 -40.58 22.08
C MET A 234 13.79 -41.61 20.92
N SER A 235 14.35 -41.27 19.76
CA SER A 235 14.39 -42.11 18.56
C SER A 235 15.60 -43.06 18.53
N GLU A 236 16.58 -42.89 19.43
CA GLU A 236 17.74 -43.79 19.55
C GLU A 236 17.48 -45.07 20.37
N LEU A 237 16.30 -45.24 20.98
CA LEU A 237 15.97 -46.44 21.77
C LEU A 237 15.25 -47.56 21.01
N SER A 238 15.04 -47.42 19.70
CA SER A 238 14.23 -48.37 18.90
C SER A 238 14.97 -48.99 17.71
N ALA A 239 16.29 -49.21 17.83
CA ALA A 239 17.03 -50.00 16.85
C ALA A 239 17.18 -51.45 17.36
N PRO A 240 16.67 -52.48 16.65
CA PRO A 240 17.03 -53.85 16.95
C PRO A 240 18.51 -54.06 16.64
N SER A 241 19.22 -54.74 17.54
CA SER A 241 20.65 -55.04 17.42
C SER A 241 20.93 -56.00 16.26
N GLU A 242 21.42 -55.50 15.12
CA GLU A 242 22.12 -56.34 14.14
C GLU A 242 23.54 -56.61 14.64
N GLY A 243 23.77 -57.86 15.07
CA GLY A 243 25.09 -58.35 15.45
C GLY A 243 26.06 -58.47 14.26
N PRO A 244 27.37 -58.50 14.52
CA PRO A 244 28.38 -58.31 13.49
C PRO A 244 28.57 -59.54 12.58
N LYS A 245 28.73 -59.26 11.28
CA LYS A 245 29.27 -60.17 10.25
C LYS A 245 30.59 -60.76 10.73
N LYS A 246 30.67 -62.10 10.81
CA LYS A 246 31.95 -62.82 10.91
C LYS A 246 32.42 -63.22 9.53
N TYR A 247 33.67 -62.87 9.25
CA TYR A 247 34.52 -63.43 8.21
C TYR A 247 34.87 -64.89 8.55
N LEU A 248 34.64 -65.80 7.60
CA LEU A 248 35.49 -66.94 7.22
C LEU A 248 34.84 -67.68 6.04
#